data_AF-A0AAW2URE8-F1
#
_entry.id   AF-A0AAW2URE8-F1
#
_cell.length_a   1.000
_cell.length_b   1.000
_cell.length_c   1.000
_cell.angle_alpha   90.00
_cell.angle_beta   90.00
_cell.angle_gamma   90.00
#
_symmetry.space_group_name_H-M   'P 1'
#
loop_
_entity.id
_entity.type
_entity.pdbx_description
1 polymer ?
#
loop_
_entity_poly.entity_id
_entity_poly.type
_entity_poly.pdbx_seq_one_letter_code
_entity_poly.pdbx_strand_id
1 'polypeptide(L)'
;MQKDMVSPVSADVFFASSRFPNYKIGANNQIVEVKEDSKTSSMKDMVARETALLLEQQKRLSVRDLASKFEKGLAAAAKLSDEARLKEAASLEKHVLLKKLRDALEALRGRVAGKNKDDVEEAIAMVEALAVQLTQREGELIQEKAEVKKLATFLKQASEDAKKLVDEERAFARAEIENARAAVQRVEEALQEHEQMSRASGKQDVDELMKEVQEARRIKMLHQPSRVMDMEHELQALRIQLAEKSKHSLQLQKEILEDACVLMLEPLKLVDLHQK
;
A
#
# COMPACT_ATOMS: atom_id res chain seq x y z
N MET A 1 29.65 -4.51 -14.06
CA MET A 1 28.28 -4.74 -13.53
C MET A 1 27.93 -3.60 -12.60
N GLN A 2 27.31 -2.55 -13.14
CA GLN A 2 26.73 -1.47 -12.35
C GLN A 2 25.36 -1.94 -11.86
N LYS A 3 25.14 -1.86 -10.54
CA LYS A 3 23.86 -2.15 -9.91
C LYS A 3 22.94 -0.95 -10.12
N ASP A 4 21.88 -1.16 -10.90
CA ASP A 4 20.77 -0.22 -11.01
C ASP A 4 20.11 -0.07 -9.65
N MET A 5 20.16 1.14 -9.11
CA MET A 5 19.37 1.57 -7.95
C MET A 5 17.94 1.81 -8.43
N VAL A 6 17.09 0.79 -8.30
CA VAL A 6 15.64 0.97 -8.42
C VAL A 6 15.17 1.76 -7.21
N SER A 7 14.62 2.95 -7.46
CA SER A 7 13.99 3.78 -6.42
C SER A 7 12.66 3.12 -6.02
N PRO A 8 12.43 2.81 -4.72
CA PRO A 8 11.17 2.20 -4.30
C PRO A 8 10.02 3.22 -4.35
N VAL A 9 8.91 2.79 -4.95
CA VAL A 9 7.65 3.52 -5.19
C VAL A 9 6.86 3.81 -3.88
N SER A 10 7.44 3.55 -2.71
CA SER A 10 6.81 3.72 -1.39
C SER A 10 7.22 5.01 -0.66
N ALA A 11 7.60 6.07 -1.38
CA ALA A 11 8.10 7.30 -0.79
C ALA A 11 7.06 8.10 0.03
N ASP A 12 5.77 7.76 -0.06
CA ASP A 12 4.69 8.51 0.60
C ASP A 12 4.35 8.02 2.02
N VAL A 13 5.03 6.99 2.53
CA VAL A 13 4.87 6.53 3.93
C VAL A 13 6.23 6.48 4.63
N PHE A 14 6.56 7.57 5.32
CA PHE A 14 7.71 7.63 6.21
C PHE A 14 7.33 7.10 7.59
N PHE A 15 7.65 5.83 7.86
CA PHE A 15 7.71 5.35 9.23
C PHE A 15 8.94 5.97 9.92
N ALA A 16 8.78 6.47 11.15
CA ALA A 16 9.87 7.07 11.92
C ALA A 16 11.04 6.10 12.16
N SER A 17 10.80 4.80 12.03
CA SER A 17 11.80 3.74 12.06
C SER A 17 11.34 2.57 11.19
N SER A 18 12.27 1.97 10.43
CA SER A 18 12.02 0.71 9.70
C SER A 18 12.17 -0.53 10.61
N ARG A 19 12.22 -0.34 11.93
CA ARG A 19 12.39 -1.39 12.94
C ARG A 19 11.34 -1.24 14.03
N PHE A 20 10.91 -2.37 14.58
CA PHE A 20 10.03 -2.39 15.75
C PHE A 20 10.69 -1.70 16.96
N PRO A 21 9.93 -0.95 17.77
CA PRO A 21 10.45 -0.30 18.97
C PRO A 21 11.11 -1.31 19.92
N ASN A 22 12.34 -1.05 20.34
CA ASN A 22 13.02 -1.87 21.34
C ASN A 22 12.47 -1.53 22.72
N TYR A 23 11.51 -2.32 23.22
CA TYR A 23 11.08 -2.24 24.60
C TYR A 23 11.76 -3.31 25.46
N LYS A 24 12.03 -2.98 26.73
CA LYS A 24 12.39 -3.97 27.75
C LYS A 24 11.23 -4.08 28.75
N ILE A 25 10.81 -5.30 29.04
CA ILE A 25 9.77 -5.56 30.05
C ILE A 25 10.47 -5.59 31.41
N GLY A 26 10.09 -4.67 32.31
CA GLY A 26 10.58 -4.62 33.69
C GLY A 26 9.85 -5.61 34.61
N ALA A 27 10.29 -5.71 35.87
CA ALA A 27 9.57 -6.49 36.87
C ALA A 27 8.13 -5.95 37.04
N ASN A 28 7.15 -6.86 37.11
CA ASN A 28 5.70 -6.60 37.06
C ASN A 28 5.10 -6.29 35.68
N ASN A 29 5.70 -6.78 34.58
CA ASN A 29 5.17 -6.64 33.21
C ASN A 29 4.98 -5.20 32.74
N GLN A 30 5.65 -4.23 33.36
CA GLN A 30 5.61 -2.84 32.92
C GLN A 30 6.62 -2.62 31.79
N ILE A 31 6.14 -2.05 30.68
CA ILE A 31 6.96 -1.68 29.52
C ILE A 31 7.83 -0.49 29.94
N VAL A 32 9.15 -0.67 30.00
CA VAL A 32 10.10 0.43 30.23
C VAL A 32 10.56 0.91 28.86
N GLU A 33 10.08 2.08 28.44
CA GLU A 33 10.56 2.75 27.24
C GLU A 33 12.02 3.15 27.43
N VAL A 34 12.91 2.53 26.64
CA VAL A 34 14.30 2.99 26.52
C VAL A 34 14.25 4.26 25.68
N LYS A 35 14.57 5.41 26.28
CA LYS A 35 14.71 6.67 25.56
C LYS A 35 15.85 6.55 24.54
N GLU A 36 15.49 6.31 23.28
CA GLU A 36 16.39 6.55 22.16
C GLU A 36 16.34 8.04 21.80
N ASP A 37 17.50 8.68 21.86
CA ASP A 37 17.75 10.03 21.36
C ASP A 37 17.50 10.08 19.85
N SER A 38 16.25 10.33 19.48
CA SER A 38 15.87 10.53 18.08
C SER A 38 15.61 12.01 17.86
N LYS A 39 16.39 12.60 16.94
CA LYS A 39 16.03 13.80 16.18
C LYS A 39 14.77 13.51 15.37
N THR A 40 13.65 13.29 16.03
CA THR A 40 12.33 13.31 15.43
C THR A 40 12.01 14.79 15.24
N SER A 41 11.92 15.22 13.99
CA SER A 41 11.44 16.56 13.67
C SER A 41 10.11 16.77 14.38
N SER A 42 10.01 17.83 15.17
CA SER A 42 8.80 18.19 15.93
C SER A 42 7.57 18.18 15.01
N MET A 43 6.40 17.78 15.52
CA MET A 43 5.14 17.77 14.77
C MET A 43 4.87 19.11 14.07
N LYS A 44 5.32 20.21 14.68
CA LYS A 44 5.24 21.57 14.13
C LYS A 44 6.10 21.74 12.87
N ASP A 45 7.27 21.13 12.81
CA ASP A 45 8.15 21.15 11.64
C ASP A 45 7.61 20.27 10.51
N MET A 46 6.95 19.16 10.85
CA MET A 46 6.29 18.29 9.88
C MET A 46 5.11 19.00 9.20
N VAL A 47 4.24 19.62 10.00
CA VAL A 47 3.11 20.43 9.51
C VAL A 47 3.61 21.61 8.67
N ALA A 48 4.68 22.29 9.09
CA ALA A 48 5.26 23.38 8.31
C ALA A 48 5.80 22.91 6.96
N ARG A 49 6.45 21.75 6.91
CA ARG A 49 6.94 21.14 5.66
C ARG A 49 5.80 20.75 4.73
N GLU A 50 4.75 20.12 5.26
CA GLU A 50 3.59 19.69 4.48
C GLU A 50 2.78 20.90 3.95
N THR A 51 2.61 21.94 4.77
CA THR A 51 1.97 23.19 4.36
C THR A 51 2.76 23.89 3.26
N ALA A 52 4.09 23.88 3.33
CA ALA A 52 4.95 24.42 2.28
C ALA A 52 4.80 23.62 0.97
N LEU A 53 4.74 22.29 1.06
CA LEU A 53 4.52 21.39 -0.08
C LEU A 53 3.16 21.60 -0.75
N LEU A 54 2.09 21.79 0.03
CA LEU A 54 0.76 22.09 -0.49
C LEU A 54 0.68 23.46 -1.17
N LEU A 55 1.33 24.48 -0.59
CA LEU A 55 1.47 25.80 -1.21
C LEU A 55 2.28 25.74 -2.51
N GLU A 56 3.31 24.92 -2.56
CA GLU A 56 4.10 24.67 -3.76
C GLU A 56 3.25 23.96 -4.83
N GLN A 57 2.49 22.93 -4.46
CA GLN A 57 1.55 22.26 -5.37
C GLN A 57 0.48 23.22 -5.90
N GLN A 58 -0.05 24.13 -5.09
CA GLN A 58 -1.01 25.15 -5.54
C GLN A 58 -0.37 26.13 -6.54
N LYS A 59 0.93 26.43 -6.40
CA LYS A 59 1.68 27.27 -7.34
C LYS A 59 2.02 26.56 -8.66
N ARG A 60 2.09 25.23 -8.66
CA ARG A 60 2.20 24.45 -9.91
C ARG A 60 0.88 24.64 -10.67
N LEU A 61 0.95 25.28 -11.82
CA LEU A 61 -0.21 25.52 -12.68
C LEU A 61 -0.97 24.21 -12.86
N SER A 62 -2.25 24.20 -12.53
CA SER A 62 -3.12 23.07 -12.79
C SER A 62 -3.10 22.76 -14.29
N VAL A 63 -3.25 21.48 -14.67
CA VAL A 63 -3.41 21.08 -16.08
C VAL A 63 -4.49 21.93 -16.77
N ARG A 64 -5.54 22.30 -16.01
CA ARG A 64 -6.60 23.20 -16.45
C ARG A 64 -6.10 24.62 -16.75
N ASP A 65 -5.30 25.18 -15.87
CA ASP A 65 -4.72 26.52 -16.05
C ASP A 65 -3.75 26.53 -17.23
N LEU A 66 -2.97 25.46 -17.39
CA LEU A 66 -2.06 25.27 -18.51
C LEU A 66 -2.81 25.20 -19.84
N ALA A 67 -3.91 24.44 -19.90
CA ALA A 67 -4.77 24.35 -21.08
C ALA A 67 -5.38 25.72 -21.43
N SER A 68 -5.91 26.44 -20.44
CA SER A 68 -6.50 27.77 -20.67
C SER A 68 -5.47 28.80 -21.18
N LYS A 69 -4.22 28.72 -20.70
CA LYS A 69 -3.11 29.56 -21.20
C LYS A 69 -2.73 29.18 -22.62
N PHE A 70 -2.73 27.89 -22.95
CA PHE A 70 -2.44 27.39 -24.28
C PHE A 70 -3.50 27.84 -25.30
N GLU A 71 -4.80 27.73 -24.96
CA GLU A 71 -5.89 28.21 -25.82
C GLU A 71 -5.82 29.73 -26.05
N LYS A 72 -5.53 30.51 -25.00
CA LYS A 72 -5.31 31.97 -25.13
C LYS A 72 -4.11 32.28 -26.02
N GLY A 73 -3.02 31.52 -25.88
CA GLY A 73 -1.83 31.63 -26.72
C GLY A 73 -2.13 31.30 -28.19
N LEU A 74 -2.92 30.25 -28.44
CA LEU A 74 -3.34 29.85 -29.77
C LEU A 74 -4.22 30.91 -30.43
N ALA A 75 -5.17 31.47 -29.68
CA ALA A 75 -6.03 32.55 -30.17
C ALA A 75 -5.23 33.84 -30.47
N ALA A 76 -4.22 34.16 -29.64
CA ALA A 76 -3.32 35.28 -29.91
C ALA A 76 -2.46 35.03 -31.17
N ALA A 77 -1.93 33.82 -31.34
CA ALA A 77 -1.15 33.44 -32.52
C ALA A 77 -1.98 33.49 -33.82
N ALA A 78 -3.25 33.08 -33.78
CA ALA A 78 -4.17 33.20 -34.91
C ALA A 78 -4.35 34.67 -35.35
N LYS A 79 -4.57 35.59 -34.40
CA LYS A 79 -4.66 37.03 -34.69
C LYS A 79 -3.39 37.59 -35.32
N LEU A 80 -2.22 37.19 -34.82
CA LEU A 80 -0.93 37.60 -35.40
C LEU A 80 -0.73 37.04 -36.81
N SER A 81 -1.23 35.82 -37.08
CA SER A 81 -1.18 35.23 -38.43
C SER A 81 -2.03 36.00 -39.43
N ASP A 82 -3.23 36.42 -39.03
CA ASP A 82 -4.10 37.25 -39.88
C ASP A 82 -3.49 38.64 -40.12
N GLU A 83 -2.91 39.26 -39.08
CA GLU A 83 -2.19 40.52 -39.21
C GLU A 83 -0.98 40.40 -40.16
N ALA A 84 -0.24 39.28 -40.11
CA ALA A 84 0.88 39.04 -41.01
C ALA A 84 0.43 38.91 -42.48
N ARG A 85 -0.72 38.24 -42.74
CA ARG A 85 -1.30 38.15 -44.09
C ARG A 85 -1.73 39.51 -44.64
N LEU A 86 -2.31 40.36 -43.79
CA LEU A 86 -2.67 41.74 -44.16
C LEU A 86 -1.43 42.58 -44.49
N LYS A 87 -0.35 42.44 -43.72
CA LYS A 87 0.93 43.11 -44.00
C LYS A 87 1.58 42.63 -45.30
N GLU A 88 1.51 41.34 -45.61
CA GLU A 88 2.01 40.75 -46.86
C GLU A 88 1.26 41.33 -48.07
N ALA A 89 -0.07 41.41 -48.01
CA ALA A 89 -0.88 42.04 -49.05
C ALA A 89 -0.58 43.55 -49.21
N ALA A 90 -0.45 44.28 -48.10
CA ALA A 90 -0.10 45.70 -48.13
C ALA A 90 1.32 45.95 -48.66
N SER A 91 2.26 45.02 -48.49
CA SER A 91 3.61 45.14 -49.05
C SER A 91 3.62 45.04 -50.57
N LEU A 92 2.82 44.13 -51.14
CA LEU A 92 2.65 44.02 -52.59
C LEU A 92 2.08 45.31 -53.19
N GLU A 93 1.14 45.95 -52.49
CA GLU A 93 0.58 47.24 -52.92
C GLU A 93 1.62 48.38 -52.88
N LYS A 94 2.53 48.38 -51.90
CA LYS A 94 3.65 49.35 -51.83
C LYS A 94 4.58 49.26 -53.04
N HIS A 95 4.89 48.04 -53.52
CA HIS A 95 5.68 47.86 -54.74
C HIS A 95 4.99 48.44 -55.98
N VAL A 96 3.69 48.21 -56.11
CA VAL A 96 2.89 48.77 -57.21
C VAL A 96 2.88 50.31 -57.15
N LEU A 97 2.76 50.89 -55.95
CA LEU A 97 2.76 52.33 -55.76
C LEU A 97 4.13 52.96 -56.06
N LEU A 98 5.22 52.37 -55.56
CA LEU A 98 6.59 52.82 -55.83
C LEU A 98 6.92 52.77 -57.32
N LYS A 99 6.47 51.73 -58.02
CA LYS A 99 6.61 51.63 -59.47
C LYS A 99 5.86 52.75 -60.19
N LYS A 100 4.58 52.98 -59.86
CA LYS A 100 3.78 54.06 -60.47
C LYS A 100 4.38 55.44 -60.20
N LEU A 101 4.91 55.66 -58.99
CA LEU A 101 5.57 56.91 -58.61
C LEU A 101 6.84 57.13 -59.44
N ARG A 102 7.68 56.09 -59.60
CA ARG A 102 8.85 56.14 -60.48
C ARG A 102 8.46 56.47 -61.92
N ASP A 103 7.47 55.77 -62.48
CA ASP A 103 7.01 55.97 -63.87
C ASP A 103 6.50 57.42 -64.07
N ALA A 104 5.79 57.98 -63.08
CA ALA A 104 5.31 59.36 -63.11
C ALA A 104 6.45 60.39 -63.02
N LEU A 105 7.46 60.13 -62.18
CA LEU A 105 8.65 60.98 -62.07
C LEU A 105 9.50 60.93 -63.36
N GLU A 106 9.63 59.76 -64.00
CA GLU A 106 10.34 59.64 -65.29
C GLU A 106 9.62 60.42 -66.40
N ALA A 107 8.28 60.35 -66.44
CA ALA A 107 7.47 61.16 -67.36
C ALA A 107 7.53 62.67 -67.08
N LEU A 108 7.75 63.07 -65.82
CA LEU A 108 7.97 64.47 -65.46
C LEU A 108 9.38 64.94 -65.83
N ARG A 109 10.38 64.10 -65.62
CA ARG A 109 11.80 64.37 -65.95
C ARG A 109 11.98 64.77 -67.41
N GLY A 110 11.28 64.13 -68.34
CA GLY A 110 11.31 64.46 -69.77
C GLY A 110 10.67 65.82 -70.14
N ARG A 111 9.96 66.46 -69.19
CA ARG A 111 9.23 67.73 -69.40
C ARG A 111 9.81 68.91 -68.62
N VAL A 112 10.76 68.69 -67.71
CA VAL A 112 11.38 69.73 -66.87
C VAL A 112 12.85 69.97 -67.26
N ALA A 113 13.38 71.16 -66.96
CA ALA A 113 14.76 71.56 -67.30
C ALA A 113 15.41 72.36 -66.15
N GLY A 114 16.75 72.44 -66.19
CA GLY A 114 17.54 73.14 -65.17
C GLY A 114 17.40 72.50 -63.79
N LYS A 115 17.38 73.32 -62.74
CA LYS A 115 17.32 72.87 -61.33
C LYS A 115 16.14 71.93 -61.04
N ASN A 116 14.97 72.18 -61.63
CA ASN A 116 13.81 71.31 -61.45
C ASN A 116 14.02 69.89 -62.01
N LYS A 117 14.89 69.74 -63.02
CA LYS A 117 15.26 68.42 -63.55
C LYS A 117 16.19 67.69 -62.57
N ASP A 118 17.14 68.40 -61.98
CA ASP A 118 18.04 67.85 -60.98
C ASP A 118 17.26 67.36 -59.75
N ASP A 119 16.28 68.15 -59.28
CA ASP A 119 15.39 67.76 -58.15
C ASP A 119 14.55 66.51 -58.48
N VAL A 120 14.06 66.37 -59.73
CA VAL A 120 13.32 65.18 -60.17
C VAL A 120 14.25 63.96 -60.29
N GLU A 121 15.49 64.14 -60.74
CA GLU A 121 16.49 63.07 -60.78
C GLU A 121 16.86 62.58 -59.38
N GLU A 122 17.02 63.48 -58.41
CA GLU A 122 17.21 63.12 -56.99
C GLU A 122 15.99 62.38 -56.42
N ALA A 123 14.77 62.82 -56.73
CA ALA A 123 13.55 62.13 -56.33
C ALA A 123 13.45 60.71 -56.91
N ILE A 124 13.83 60.51 -58.18
CA ILE A 124 13.88 59.17 -58.80
C ILE A 124 14.89 58.30 -58.05
N ALA A 125 16.09 58.81 -57.78
CA ALA A 125 17.12 58.06 -57.04
C ALA A 125 16.65 57.66 -55.64
N MET A 126 15.93 58.53 -54.93
CA MET A 126 15.34 58.20 -53.62
C MET A 126 14.26 57.10 -53.73
N VAL A 127 13.41 57.14 -54.75
CA VAL A 127 12.37 56.11 -54.97
C VAL A 127 13.01 54.76 -55.33
N GLU A 128 14.08 54.75 -56.13
CA GLU A 128 14.84 53.54 -56.43
C GLU A 128 15.50 52.96 -55.17
N ALA A 129 16.12 53.80 -54.33
CA ALA A 129 16.70 53.36 -53.06
C ALA A 129 15.65 52.75 -52.12
N LEU A 130 14.45 53.35 -52.04
CA LEU A 130 13.34 52.81 -51.26
C LEU A 130 12.86 51.46 -51.80
N ALA A 131 12.77 51.29 -53.12
CA ALA A 131 12.37 50.02 -53.74
C ALA A 131 13.38 48.89 -53.45
N VAL A 132 14.68 49.18 -53.49
CA VAL A 132 15.73 48.22 -53.12
C VAL A 132 15.61 47.82 -51.66
N GLN A 133 15.47 48.78 -50.74
CA GLN A 133 15.31 48.50 -49.32
C GLN A 133 14.04 47.68 -49.01
N LEU A 134 12.94 47.94 -49.71
CA LEU A 134 11.69 47.21 -49.51
C LEU A 134 11.84 45.74 -49.94
N THR A 135 12.50 45.50 -51.08
CA THR A 135 12.81 44.15 -51.58
C THR A 135 13.75 43.39 -50.63
N GLN A 136 14.76 44.07 -50.08
CA GLN A 136 15.69 43.45 -49.12
C GLN A 136 14.97 43.01 -47.83
N ARG A 137 14.16 43.90 -47.24
CA ARG A 137 13.37 43.57 -46.03
C ARG A 137 12.39 42.44 -46.26
N GLU A 138 11.78 42.36 -47.44
CA GLU A 138 10.91 41.23 -47.80
C GLU A 138 11.70 39.92 -47.91
N GLY A 139 12.92 39.95 -48.47
CA GLY A 139 13.80 38.79 -48.51
C GLY A 139 14.13 38.25 -47.11
N GLU A 140 14.48 39.15 -46.17
CA GLU A 140 14.70 38.82 -44.76
C GLU A 140 13.45 38.21 -44.11
N LEU A 141 12.28 38.82 -44.35
CA LEU A 141 11.01 38.34 -43.81
C LEU A 141 10.59 36.97 -44.37
N ILE A 142 10.89 36.68 -45.64
CA ILE A 142 10.67 35.35 -46.25
C ILE A 142 11.58 34.30 -45.61
N GLN A 143 12.84 34.64 -45.36
CA GLN A 143 13.78 33.75 -44.68
C GLN A 143 13.32 33.46 -43.24
N GLU A 144 12.97 34.49 -42.47
CA GLU A 144 12.46 34.33 -41.10
C GLU A 144 11.18 33.48 -41.08
N LYS A 145 10.25 33.71 -42.02
CA LYS A 145 9.03 32.88 -42.18
C LYS A 145 9.36 31.41 -42.44
N ALA A 146 10.41 31.11 -43.20
CA ALA A 146 10.86 29.73 -43.44
C ALA A 146 11.47 29.10 -42.18
N GLU A 147 12.29 29.84 -41.42
CA GLU A 147 12.86 29.38 -40.15
C GLU A 147 11.79 29.14 -39.09
N VAL A 148 10.81 30.06 -38.97
CA VAL A 148 9.65 29.91 -38.09
C VAL A 148 8.82 28.69 -38.48
N LYS A 149 8.61 28.44 -39.79
CA LYS A 149 7.92 27.23 -40.26
C LYS A 149 8.66 25.96 -39.86
N LYS A 150 9.99 25.95 -39.94
CA LYS A 150 10.83 24.83 -39.48
C LYS A 150 10.69 24.63 -37.97
N LEU A 151 10.74 25.70 -37.18
CA LEU A 151 10.55 25.62 -35.73
C LEU A 151 9.15 25.09 -35.37
N ALA A 152 8.10 25.52 -36.09
CA ALA A 152 6.75 25.03 -35.90
C ALA A 152 6.64 23.51 -36.16
N THR A 153 7.34 22.99 -37.17
CA THR A 153 7.38 21.54 -37.41
C THR A 153 8.07 20.78 -36.28
N PHE A 154 9.18 21.31 -35.72
CA PHE A 154 9.84 20.70 -34.57
C PHE A 154 8.97 20.73 -33.31
N LEU A 155 8.29 21.85 -33.06
CA LEU A 155 7.37 21.97 -31.93
C LEU A 155 6.19 21.00 -32.06
N LYS A 156 5.64 20.84 -33.26
CA LYS A 156 4.59 19.86 -33.52
C LYS A 156 5.07 18.44 -33.23
N GLN A 157 6.23 18.05 -33.76
CA GLN A 157 6.81 16.74 -33.52
C GLN A 157 7.06 16.50 -32.01
N ALA A 158 7.71 17.44 -31.33
CA ALA A 158 7.96 17.33 -29.90
C ALA A 158 6.67 17.22 -29.07
N SER A 159 5.59 17.91 -29.47
CA SER A 159 4.30 17.81 -28.81
C SER A 159 3.60 16.46 -29.02
N GLU A 160 3.73 15.89 -30.22
CA GLU A 160 3.20 14.56 -30.55
C GLU A 160 3.97 13.46 -29.80
N ASP A 161 5.30 13.57 -29.76
CA ASP A 161 6.16 12.65 -29.02
C ASP A 161 5.91 12.71 -27.51
N ALA A 162 5.78 13.91 -26.93
CA ALA A 162 5.44 14.08 -25.53
C ALA A 162 4.05 13.49 -25.19
N LYS A 163 3.08 13.68 -26.07
CA LYS A 163 1.74 13.07 -25.90
C LYS A 163 1.82 11.55 -25.91
N LYS A 164 2.53 10.98 -26.89
CA LYS A 164 2.71 9.52 -27.01
C LYS A 164 3.35 8.93 -25.75
N LEU A 165 4.42 9.54 -25.25
CA LEU A 165 5.09 9.09 -24.02
C LEU A 165 4.13 9.11 -22.82
N VAL A 166 3.37 10.19 -22.65
CA VAL A 166 2.40 10.28 -21.56
C VAL A 166 1.32 9.20 -21.67
N ASP A 167 0.82 8.91 -22.87
CA ASP A 167 -0.20 7.89 -23.07
C ASP A 167 0.35 6.47 -22.85
N GLU A 168 1.61 6.20 -23.22
CA GLU A 168 2.32 4.94 -22.95
C GLU A 168 2.52 4.71 -21.44
N GLU A 169 3.04 5.71 -20.71
CA GLU A 169 3.22 5.64 -19.26
C GLU A 169 1.88 5.47 -18.52
N ARG A 170 0.83 6.14 -18.98
CA ARG A 170 -0.52 5.95 -18.43
C ARG A 170 -1.04 4.54 -18.69
N ALA A 171 -0.77 3.95 -19.85
CA ALA A 171 -1.16 2.58 -20.15
C ALA A 171 -0.39 1.58 -19.27
N PHE A 172 0.92 1.79 -19.10
CA PHE A 172 1.76 0.98 -18.22
C PHE A 172 1.27 1.04 -16.76
N ALA A 173 1.05 2.24 -16.22
CA ALA A 173 0.54 2.42 -14.87
C ALA A 173 -0.83 1.76 -14.67
N ARG A 174 -1.73 1.83 -15.67
CA ARG A 174 -3.03 1.14 -15.61
C ARG A 174 -2.88 -0.38 -15.56
N ALA A 175 -2.00 -0.94 -16.40
CA ALA A 175 -1.73 -2.37 -16.42
C ALA A 175 -1.11 -2.85 -15.09
N GLU A 176 -0.20 -2.08 -14.50
CA GLU A 176 0.42 -2.41 -13.21
C GLU A 176 -0.60 -2.35 -12.07
N ILE A 177 -1.47 -1.33 -12.04
CA ILE A 177 -2.59 -1.24 -11.09
C ILE A 177 -3.55 -2.42 -11.25
N GLU A 178 -3.89 -2.81 -12.47
CA GLU A 178 -4.78 -3.94 -12.74
C GLU A 178 -4.15 -5.27 -12.30
N ASN A 179 -2.86 -5.47 -12.58
CA ASN A 179 -2.12 -6.65 -12.12
C ASN A 179 -2.06 -6.72 -10.58
N ALA A 180 -1.79 -5.59 -9.91
CA ALA A 180 -1.81 -5.50 -8.46
C ALA A 180 -3.20 -5.82 -7.88
N ARG A 181 -4.28 -5.30 -8.50
CA ARG A 181 -5.65 -5.63 -8.11
C ARG A 181 -5.96 -7.11 -8.30
N ALA A 182 -5.55 -7.72 -9.40
CA ALA A 182 -5.71 -9.15 -9.64
C ALA A 182 -4.93 -10.01 -8.63
N ALA A 183 -3.74 -9.57 -8.20
CA ALA A 183 -2.99 -10.23 -7.15
C ALA A 183 -3.69 -10.13 -5.79
N VAL A 184 -4.21 -8.95 -5.43
CA VAL A 184 -5.01 -8.75 -4.21
C VAL A 184 -6.24 -9.64 -4.22
N GLN A 185 -6.99 -9.67 -5.32
CA GLN A 185 -8.18 -10.51 -5.45
C GLN A 185 -7.86 -12.00 -5.23
N ARG A 186 -6.76 -12.51 -5.81
CA ARG A 186 -6.34 -13.91 -5.57
C ARG A 186 -6.00 -14.19 -4.11
N VAL A 187 -5.39 -13.22 -3.40
CA VAL A 187 -5.09 -13.35 -1.97
C VAL A 187 -6.38 -13.32 -1.15
N GLU A 188 -7.33 -12.44 -1.49
CA GLU A 188 -8.64 -12.36 -0.84
C GLU A 188 -9.42 -13.68 -1.00
N GLU A 189 -9.45 -14.24 -2.22
CA GLU A 189 -10.09 -15.54 -2.50
C GLU A 189 -9.42 -16.67 -1.69
N ALA A 190 -8.09 -16.75 -1.69
CA ALA A 190 -7.35 -17.76 -0.92
C ALA A 190 -7.57 -17.64 0.60
N LEU A 191 -7.66 -16.41 1.12
CA LEU A 191 -7.98 -16.17 2.54
C LEU A 191 -9.41 -16.60 2.86
N GLN A 192 -10.37 -16.28 1.99
CA GLN A 192 -11.77 -16.67 2.18
C GLN A 192 -11.94 -18.20 2.14
N GLU A 193 -11.25 -18.89 1.24
CA GLU A 193 -11.22 -20.36 1.20
C GLU A 193 -10.61 -20.95 2.49
N HIS A 194 -9.49 -20.39 2.95
CA HIS A 194 -8.86 -20.83 4.20
C HIS A 194 -9.76 -20.63 5.41
N GLU A 195 -10.45 -19.50 5.52
CA GLU A 195 -11.43 -19.24 6.58
C GLU A 195 -12.59 -20.25 6.54
N GLN A 196 -13.10 -20.58 5.36
CA GLN A 196 -14.17 -21.58 5.22
C GLN A 196 -13.71 -22.98 5.63
N MET A 197 -12.52 -23.40 5.19
CA MET A 197 -11.93 -24.67 5.61
C MET A 197 -11.69 -24.73 7.13
N SER A 198 -11.15 -23.66 7.71
CA SER A 198 -10.91 -23.57 9.15
C SER A 198 -12.22 -23.67 9.95
N ARG A 199 -13.28 -22.98 9.52
CA ARG A 199 -14.61 -23.09 10.14
C ARG A 199 -15.19 -24.49 10.02
N ALA A 200 -15.03 -25.16 8.88
CA ALA A 200 -15.51 -26.52 8.68
C ALA A 200 -14.74 -27.53 9.58
N SER A 201 -13.40 -27.45 9.60
CA SER A 201 -12.55 -28.28 10.45
C SER A 201 -12.86 -28.09 11.93
N GLY A 202 -12.90 -26.84 12.40
CA GLY A 202 -13.18 -26.56 13.82
C GLY A 202 -14.56 -27.04 14.26
N LYS A 203 -15.55 -27.06 13.35
CA LYS A 203 -16.87 -27.62 13.64
C LYS A 203 -16.82 -29.14 13.76
N GLN A 204 -16.11 -29.81 12.85
CA GLN A 204 -15.90 -31.25 12.91
C GLN A 204 -15.18 -31.67 14.20
N ASP A 205 -14.12 -30.96 14.59
CA ASP A 205 -13.35 -31.24 15.80
C ASP A 205 -14.23 -31.14 17.07
N VAL A 206 -15.08 -30.12 17.16
CA VAL A 206 -16.00 -29.95 18.30
C VAL A 206 -17.06 -31.07 18.32
N ASP A 207 -17.57 -31.48 17.17
CA ASP A 207 -18.54 -32.57 17.06
C ASP A 207 -17.93 -33.93 17.43
N GLU A 208 -16.68 -34.19 17.02
CA GLU A 208 -15.92 -35.39 17.43
C GLU A 208 -15.65 -35.38 18.93
N LEU A 209 -15.20 -34.25 19.49
CA LEU A 209 -14.98 -34.11 20.93
C LEU A 209 -16.27 -34.35 21.73
N MET A 210 -17.42 -33.86 21.24
CA MET A 210 -18.72 -34.13 21.88
C MET A 210 -19.06 -35.62 21.90
N LYS A 211 -18.78 -36.36 20.81
CA LYS A 211 -18.98 -37.81 20.76
C LYS A 211 -18.06 -38.55 21.73
N GLU A 212 -16.78 -38.18 21.78
CA GLU A 212 -15.82 -38.76 22.71
C GLU A 212 -16.20 -38.52 24.18
N VAL A 213 -16.63 -37.28 24.51
CA VAL A 213 -17.11 -36.94 25.86
C VAL A 213 -18.36 -37.75 26.23
N GLN A 214 -19.28 -37.94 25.28
CA GLN A 214 -20.47 -38.77 25.50
C GLN A 214 -20.10 -40.24 25.74
N GLU A 215 -19.18 -40.80 24.94
CA GLU A 215 -18.73 -42.18 25.10
C GLU A 215 -17.96 -42.39 26.41
N ALA A 216 -17.07 -41.46 26.78
CA ALA A 216 -16.38 -41.50 28.07
C ALA A 216 -17.36 -41.47 29.24
N ARG A 217 -18.44 -40.67 29.16
CA ARG A 217 -19.52 -40.68 30.16
C ARG A 217 -20.25 -42.02 30.20
N ARG A 218 -20.54 -42.62 29.04
CA ARG A 218 -21.19 -43.93 28.94
C ARG A 218 -20.33 -45.03 29.57
N ILE A 219 -19.05 -45.10 29.22
CA ILE A 219 -18.10 -46.06 29.80
C ILE A 219 -18.04 -45.90 31.31
N LYS A 220 -17.93 -44.66 31.81
CA LYS A 220 -17.92 -44.37 33.25
C LYS A 220 -19.18 -44.88 33.95
N MET A 221 -20.35 -44.60 33.38
CA MET A 221 -21.65 -45.08 33.89
C MET A 221 -21.77 -46.60 33.93
N LEU A 222 -21.16 -47.31 32.97
CA LEU A 222 -21.21 -48.77 32.91
C LEU A 222 -20.28 -49.43 33.95
N HIS A 223 -19.11 -48.85 34.20
CA HIS A 223 -18.08 -49.45 35.06
C HIS A 223 -18.22 -49.08 36.54
N GLN A 224 -18.80 -47.92 36.86
CA GLN A 224 -18.97 -47.48 38.25
C GLN A 224 -19.85 -48.44 39.09
N PRO A 225 -21.01 -48.92 38.61
CA PRO A 225 -21.84 -49.88 39.35
C PRO A 225 -21.19 -51.26 39.48
N SER A 226 -20.46 -51.71 38.44
CA SER A 226 -19.73 -52.98 38.48
C SER A 226 -18.70 -52.98 39.61
N ARG A 227 -17.90 -51.91 39.71
CA ARG A 227 -16.87 -51.79 40.75
C ARG A 227 -17.47 -51.74 42.17
N VAL A 228 -18.65 -51.16 42.32
CA VAL A 228 -19.37 -51.16 43.62
C VAL A 228 -19.86 -52.56 43.95
N MET A 229 -20.45 -53.30 42.99
CA MET A 229 -20.87 -54.68 43.23
C MET A 229 -19.70 -55.60 43.60
N ASP A 230 -18.56 -55.48 42.92
CA ASP A 230 -17.37 -56.29 43.23
C ASP A 230 -16.91 -56.05 44.68
N MET A 231 -16.86 -54.79 45.11
CA MET A 231 -16.52 -54.43 46.50
C MET A 231 -17.56 -54.92 47.51
N GLU A 232 -18.86 -54.92 47.15
CA GLU A 232 -19.92 -55.44 48.01
C GLU A 232 -19.80 -56.96 48.22
N HIS A 233 -19.46 -57.70 47.16
CA HIS A 233 -19.21 -59.13 47.24
C HIS A 233 -17.97 -59.45 48.09
N GLU A 234 -16.88 -58.70 47.92
CA GLU A 234 -15.69 -58.84 48.78
C GLU A 234 -16.00 -58.56 50.26
N LEU A 235 -16.76 -57.49 50.55
CA LEU A 235 -17.18 -57.16 51.91
C LEU A 235 -18.07 -58.25 52.52
N GLN A 236 -18.99 -58.84 51.75
CA GLN A 236 -19.80 -59.97 52.21
C GLN A 236 -18.92 -61.18 52.56
N ALA A 237 -17.96 -61.52 51.71
CA ALA A 237 -17.03 -62.62 51.97
C ALA A 237 -16.21 -62.40 53.26
N LEU A 238 -15.69 -61.19 53.47
CA LEU A 238 -14.96 -60.83 54.68
C LEU A 238 -15.83 -60.90 55.94
N ARG A 239 -17.10 -60.47 55.86
CA ARG A 239 -18.05 -60.60 56.98
C ARG A 239 -18.33 -62.05 57.35
N ILE A 240 -18.47 -62.93 56.36
CA ILE A 240 -18.66 -64.37 56.58
C ILE A 240 -17.43 -64.94 57.28
N GLN A 241 -16.22 -64.66 56.78
CA GLN A 241 -14.97 -65.12 57.39
C GLN A 241 -14.80 -64.59 58.82
N LEU A 242 -15.14 -63.32 59.06
CA LEU A 242 -15.08 -62.73 60.40
C LEU A 242 -16.05 -63.45 61.34
N ALA A 243 -17.30 -63.69 60.93
CA ALA A 243 -18.29 -64.40 61.74
C ALA A 243 -17.83 -65.83 62.08
N GLU A 244 -17.24 -66.54 61.11
CA GLU A 244 -16.64 -67.86 61.33
C GLU A 244 -15.48 -67.78 62.33
N LYS A 245 -14.52 -66.88 62.12
CA LYS A 245 -13.38 -66.71 63.02
C LYS A 245 -13.80 -66.30 64.43
N SER A 246 -14.81 -65.43 64.56
CA SER A 246 -15.39 -65.08 65.86
C SER A 246 -16.04 -66.28 66.54
N LYS A 247 -16.76 -67.14 65.81
CA LYS A 247 -17.32 -68.39 66.36
C LYS A 247 -16.22 -69.31 66.88
N HIS A 248 -15.15 -69.50 66.11
CA HIS A 248 -14.00 -70.31 66.53
C HIS A 248 -13.29 -69.69 67.75
N SER A 249 -13.13 -68.36 67.79
CA SER A 249 -12.56 -67.65 68.93
C SER A 249 -13.40 -67.85 70.20
N LEU A 250 -14.73 -67.78 70.09
CA LEU A 250 -15.63 -68.02 71.22
C LEU A 250 -15.58 -69.48 71.69
N GLN A 251 -15.44 -70.43 70.76
CA GLN A 251 -15.25 -71.85 71.10
C GLN A 251 -13.93 -72.06 71.85
N LEU A 252 -12.81 -71.54 71.33
CA LEU A 252 -11.52 -71.59 72.00
C LEU A 252 -11.54 -70.90 73.36
N GLN A 253 -12.23 -69.75 73.50
CA GLN A 253 -12.40 -69.10 74.80
C GLN A 253 -13.16 -69.98 75.79
N LYS A 254 -14.18 -70.72 75.33
CA LYS A 254 -14.90 -71.68 76.18
C LYS A 254 -14.02 -72.86 76.57
N GLU A 255 -13.29 -73.45 75.63
CA GLU A 255 -12.34 -74.55 75.89
C GLU A 255 -11.26 -74.13 76.88
N ILE A 256 -10.67 -72.94 76.72
CA ILE A 256 -9.69 -72.39 77.67
C ILE A 256 -10.33 -72.14 79.05
N LEU A 257 -11.58 -71.69 79.11
CA LEU A 257 -12.31 -71.50 80.37
C LEU A 257 -12.59 -72.85 81.05
N GLU A 258 -12.97 -73.86 80.28
CA GLU A 258 -13.18 -75.24 80.75
C GLU A 258 -11.85 -75.84 81.25
N ASP A 259 -10.77 -75.72 80.50
CA ASP A 259 -9.42 -76.17 80.90
C ASP A 259 -8.90 -75.41 82.12
N ALA A 260 -9.15 -74.10 82.22
CA ALA A 260 -8.82 -73.31 83.42
C ALA A 260 -9.66 -73.73 84.63
N CYS A 261 -10.93 -74.08 84.45
CA CYS A 261 -11.76 -74.65 85.51
C CYS A 261 -11.28 -76.05 85.95
N VAL A 262 -10.77 -76.88 85.03
CA VAL A 262 -10.17 -78.19 85.32
C VAL A 262 -8.84 -78.03 86.09
N LEU A 263 -7.97 -77.10 85.67
CA LEU A 263 -6.71 -76.80 86.38
C LEU A 263 -6.92 -76.11 87.74
N MET A 264 -8.06 -75.46 87.97
CA MET A 264 -8.48 -74.93 89.27
C MET A 264 -9.16 -75.98 90.17
N LEU A 265 -9.46 -77.18 89.65
CA LEU A 265 -10.07 -78.30 90.37
C LEU A 265 -9.10 -79.46 90.70
N GLU A 266 -7.82 -79.35 90.34
CA GLU A 266 -6.75 -80.14 90.97
C GLU A 266 -5.95 -79.30 91.97
N PRO A 267 -6.48 -79.18 93.19
CA PRO A 267 -5.65 -79.43 94.36
C PRO A 267 -6.31 -80.48 95.27
N LEU A 268 -5.48 -81.31 95.90
CA LEU A 268 -5.76 -82.13 97.10
C LEU A 268 -6.36 -83.55 96.90
N LYS A 269 -5.47 -84.54 96.79
CA LYS A 269 -5.56 -85.78 97.58
C LYS A 269 -4.16 -86.09 98.15
N LEU A 270 -3.86 -85.65 99.39
CA LEU A 270 -3.87 -86.50 100.61
C LEU A 270 -2.86 -87.66 100.47
N VAL A 271 -1.60 -87.55 100.92
CA VAL A 271 -1.11 -87.55 102.31
C VAL A 271 -1.78 -88.61 103.20
N ASP A 272 -1.01 -89.68 103.41
CA ASP A 272 -0.86 -90.56 104.58
C ASP A 272 -2.07 -91.21 105.25
N LEU A 273 -1.97 -92.54 105.45
CA LEU A 273 -1.86 -93.15 106.80
C LEU A 273 -1.65 -94.68 106.78
N HIS A 274 -0.63 -95.09 107.55
CA HIS A 274 -0.51 -96.30 108.40
C HIS A 274 0.06 -97.65 107.88
N GLN A 275 1.36 -97.83 108.18
CA GLN A 275 1.98 -98.85 109.06
C GLN A 275 1.49 -100.32 109.00
N LYS A 276 2.36 -101.19 108.46
CA LYS A 276 3.04 -102.25 109.23
C LYS A 276 4.37 -102.64 108.57
#